data_AF-A0A644XKZ0-F1
#
_entry.id   AF-A0A644XKZ0-F1
#
_cell.length_a   1.000
_cell.length_b   1.000
_cell.length_c   1.000
_cell.angle_alpha   90.00
_cell.angle_beta   90.00
_cell.angle_gamma   90.00
#
_symmetry.space_group_name_H-M   'P 1'
#
loop_
_entity.id
_entity.type
_entity.pdbx_description
1 polymer ?
#
loop_
_entity_poly.entity_id
_entity_poly.type
_entity_poly.pdbx_seq_one_letter_code
_entity_poly.pdbx_strand_id
1 'polypeptide(L)'
;MKKFFFLVFTIFQVLLLITAYGIQFFSMKKMGMMRYVLFINKEWQNKYPISLLQYASISILVLLFVAIILYVKVKRGNYFKSKKFLSMLAIDTILTFSYVIFTLSYSTKSYRSYYFTIIIFAVTALIQHIKIILYLKGLNKSLH
;
A
#
# COMPACT_ATOMS: atom_id res chain seq x y z
N MET A 1 -13.43 7.90 19.32
CA MET A 1 -13.43 6.73 18.40
C MET A 1 -12.60 6.92 17.14
N LYS A 2 -12.76 7.99 16.33
CA LYS A 2 -11.98 8.17 15.09
C LYS A 2 -10.45 8.07 15.30
N LYS A 3 -9.89 8.76 16.29
CA LYS A 3 -8.43 8.73 16.57
C LYS A 3 -7.90 7.32 16.88
N PHE A 4 -8.65 6.53 17.65
CA PHE A 4 -8.29 5.14 17.98
C PHE A 4 -8.28 4.26 16.72
N PHE A 5 -9.29 4.39 15.86
CA PHE A 5 -9.32 3.70 14.57
C PHE A 5 -8.07 4.02 13.73
N PHE A 6 -7.74 5.31 13.55
CA PHE A 6 -6.53 5.72 12.81
C PHE A 6 -5.23 5.14 13.41
N LEU A 7 -5.13 5.03 14.74
CA LEU A 7 -3.99 4.43 15.43
C LEU A 7 -3.89 2.94 15.11
N VAL A 8 -4.99 2.18 15.28
CA VAL A 8 -5.05 0.74 15.02
C VAL A 8 -4.64 0.43 13.58
N PHE A 9 -5.16 1.17 12.58
CA PHE A 9 -4.76 0.97 11.19
C PHE A 9 -3.28 1.28 10.94
N THR A 10 -2.72 2.25 11.66
CA THR A 10 -1.30 2.60 11.51
C THR A 10 -0.41 1.51 12.11
N ILE A 11 -0.77 0.98 13.29
CA ILE A 11 -0.07 -0.17 13.89
C ILE A 11 -0.15 -1.38 12.94
N PHE A 12 -1.33 -1.65 12.40
CA PHE A 12 -1.53 -2.74 11.46
C PHE A 12 -0.69 -2.58 10.17
N GLN A 13 -0.60 -1.36 9.61
CA GLN A 13 0.27 -1.06 8.47
C GLN A 13 1.75 -1.34 8.79
N VAL A 14 2.23 -0.93 9.96
CA VAL A 14 3.62 -1.17 10.38
C VAL A 14 3.88 -2.67 10.54
N LEU A 15 2.96 -3.41 11.16
CA LEU A 15 3.07 -4.87 11.29
C LEU A 15 3.13 -5.55 9.93
N LEU A 16 2.28 -5.15 8.99
CA LEU A 16 2.30 -5.66 7.61
C LEU A 16 3.67 -5.45 6.95
N LEU A 17 4.25 -4.26 7.04
CA LEU A 17 5.57 -3.96 6.47
C LEU A 17 6.68 -4.79 7.14
N ILE A 18 6.62 -4.97 8.46
CA ILE A 18 7.54 -5.86 9.20
C ILE A 18 7.39 -7.30 8.71
N THR A 19 6.16 -7.77 8.49
CA THR A 19 5.90 -9.11 7.94
C THR A 19 6.50 -9.26 6.54
N ALA A 20 6.34 -8.28 5.65
CA ALA A 20 6.95 -8.33 4.31
C ALA A 20 8.48 -8.49 4.40
N TYR A 21 9.13 -7.68 5.25
CA TYR A 21 10.56 -7.79 5.49
C TYR A 21 10.96 -9.14 6.11
N GLY A 22 10.18 -9.60 7.09
CA GLY A 22 10.40 -10.87 7.77
C GLY A 22 10.31 -12.07 6.82
N ILE A 23 9.30 -12.11 5.94
CA ILE A 23 9.16 -13.17 4.92
C ILE A 23 10.40 -13.19 4.03
N GLN A 24 10.87 -12.04 3.55
CA GLN A 24 12.07 -11.98 2.73
C GLN A 24 13.30 -12.49 3.50
N PHE A 25 13.53 -11.98 4.70
CA PHE A 25 14.67 -12.35 5.53
C PHE A 25 14.70 -13.86 5.83
N PHE A 26 13.57 -14.44 6.24
CA PHE A 26 13.49 -15.87 6.50
C PHE A 26 13.59 -16.70 5.22
N SER A 27 13.10 -16.21 4.08
CA SER A 27 13.27 -16.90 2.79
C SER A 27 14.74 -16.94 2.31
N MET A 28 15.58 -16.02 2.79
CA MET A 28 17.02 -16.06 2.54
C MET A 28 17.76 -16.95 3.54
N LYS A 29 17.39 -16.92 4.83
CA LYS A 29 18.13 -17.62 5.89
C LYS A 29 17.68 -19.06 6.15
N LYS A 30 16.40 -19.40 5.92
CA LYS A 30 15.84 -20.72 6.24
C LYS A 30 15.41 -21.44 4.96
N MET A 31 16.05 -22.57 4.66
CA MET A 31 15.74 -23.38 3.47
C MET A 31 14.27 -23.84 3.41
N GLY A 32 13.65 -24.15 4.55
CA GLY A 32 12.23 -24.51 4.59
C GLY A 32 11.32 -23.39 4.10
N MET A 33 11.56 -22.15 4.57
CA MET A 33 10.79 -20.98 4.14
C MET A 33 11.05 -20.66 2.67
N MET A 34 12.29 -20.84 2.19
CA MET A 34 12.62 -20.71 0.77
C MET A 34 11.77 -21.66 -0.10
N ARG A 35 11.72 -22.95 0.25
CA ARG A 35 10.93 -23.94 -0.50
C ARG A 35 9.44 -23.61 -0.46
N TYR A 36 8.92 -23.21 0.70
CA TYR A 36 7.53 -22.81 0.85
C TYR A 36 7.16 -21.62 -0.05
N VAL A 37 7.97 -20.55 -0.02
CA VAL A 37 7.73 -19.34 -0.84
C VAL A 37 7.79 -19.67 -2.33
N LEU A 38 8.76 -20.50 -2.76
CA LEU A 38 8.87 -20.92 -4.16
C LEU A 38 7.69 -21.78 -4.62
N PHE A 39 7.20 -22.68 -3.75
CA PHE A 39 6.01 -23.49 -4.04
C PHE A 39 4.78 -22.60 -4.26
N ILE A 40 4.49 -21.69 -3.33
CA ILE A 40 3.34 -20.78 -3.44
C ILE A 40 3.47 -19.86 -4.65
N ASN A 41 4.67 -19.35 -4.95
CA ASN A 41 4.89 -18.53 -6.13
C ASN A 41 4.53 -19.27 -7.43
N LYS A 42 4.92 -20.55 -7.54
CA LYS A 42 4.59 -21.39 -8.70
C LYS A 42 3.08 -21.67 -8.78
N GLU A 43 2.45 -22.01 -7.66
CA GLU A 43 0.99 -22.21 -7.64
C GLU A 43 0.24 -20.96 -8.10
N TRP A 44 0.64 -19.77 -7.63
CA TRP A 44 -0.01 -18.53 -8.03
C TRP A 44 0.21 -18.21 -9.50
N GLN A 45 1.41 -18.47 -10.03
CA GLN A 45 1.70 -18.28 -11.45
C GLN A 45 0.85 -19.19 -12.34
N ASN A 46 0.60 -20.42 -11.89
CA ASN A 46 -0.21 -21.37 -12.65
C ASN A 46 -1.71 -21.06 -12.57
N LYS A 47 -2.17 -20.54 -11.42
CA LYS A 47 -3.60 -20.35 -11.15
C LYS A 47 -4.15 -18.98 -11.58
N TYR A 48 -3.33 -17.93 -11.54
CA TYR A 48 -3.79 -16.56 -11.73
C TYR A 48 -3.02 -15.84 -12.84
N PRO A 49 -3.68 -14.95 -13.61
CA PRO A 49 -3.01 -14.08 -14.56
C PRO A 49 -2.28 -12.95 -13.82
N ILE A 50 -1.14 -13.26 -13.21
CA ILE A 50 -0.44 -12.35 -12.29
C ILE A 50 -0.08 -11.03 -12.96
N SER A 51 0.40 -11.05 -14.20
CA SER A 51 0.75 -9.82 -14.93
C SER A 51 -0.44 -8.88 -15.06
N LEU A 52 -1.60 -9.40 -15.46
CA LEU A 52 -2.83 -8.62 -15.58
C LEU A 52 -3.27 -8.05 -14.21
N LEU A 53 -3.21 -8.87 -13.15
CA LEU A 53 -3.53 -8.43 -11.79
C LEU A 53 -2.58 -7.32 -11.29
N GLN A 54 -1.30 -7.39 -11.62
CA GLN A 54 -0.32 -6.37 -11.25
C GLN A 54 -0.62 -5.03 -11.92
N TYR A 55 -0.82 -5.02 -13.24
CA TYR A 55 -1.13 -3.79 -13.97
C TYR A 55 -2.49 -3.21 -13.56
N ALA A 56 -3.49 -4.07 -13.31
CA ALA A 56 -4.78 -3.64 -12.79
C ALA A 56 -4.64 -2.99 -11.40
N SER A 57 -3.88 -3.62 -10.49
CA SER A 57 -3.65 -3.10 -9.14
C SER A 57 -2.89 -1.76 -9.15
N ILE A 58 -1.84 -1.64 -9.97
CA ILE A 58 -1.14 -0.37 -10.20
C ILE A 58 -2.12 0.69 -10.70
N SER A 59 -2.90 0.38 -11.73
CA SER A 59 -3.85 1.32 -12.33
C SER A 59 -4.87 1.81 -11.31
N ILE A 60 -5.48 0.91 -10.53
CA ILE A 60 -6.48 1.27 -9.51
C ILE A 60 -5.87 2.16 -8.43
N LEU A 61 -4.72 1.79 -7.87
CA LEU A 61 -4.09 2.55 -6.79
C LEU A 61 -3.61 3.92 -7.25
N VAL A 62 -3.03 4.02 -8.45
CA VAL A 62 -2.60 5.30 -9.02
C VAL A 62 -3.81 6.18 -9.34
N LEU A 63 -4.89 5.62 -9.90
CA LEU A 63 -6.12 6.38 -10.16
C LEU A 63 -6.73 6.93 -8.87
N LEU A 64 -6.78 6.13 -7.80
CA LEU A 64 -7.24 6.58 -6.49
C LEU A 64 -6.36 7.71 -5.93
N PHE A 65 -5.04 7.58 -6.04
CA PHE A 65 -4.09 8.60 -5.62
C PHE A 65 -4.30 9.93 -6.36
N VAL A 66 -4.41 9.87 -7.70
CA VAL A 66 -4.68 11.05 -8.55
C VAL A 66 -6.04 11.66 -8.20
N ALA A 67 -7.08 10.85 -8.00
CA ALA A 67 -8.41 11.32 -7.61
C ALA A 67 -8.38 12.05 -6.26
N ILE A 68 -7.61 11.56 -5.27
CA ILE A 68 -7.42 12.23 -3.98
C ILE A 68 -6.76 13.60 -4.17
N ILE A 69 -5.69 13.68 -4.97
CA ILE A 69 -4.99 14.96 -5.24
C ILE A 69 -5.92 15.94 -5.95
N LEU A 70 -6.62 15.50 -6.99
CA LEU A 70 -7.56 16.33 -7.75
C LEU A 70 -8.70 16.83 -6.86
N TYR A 71 -9.29 15.96 -6.05
CA TYR A 71 -10.35 16.33 -5.12
C TYR A 71 -9.90 17.46 -4.17
N VAL A 72 -8.71 17.31 -3.57
CA VAL A 72 -8.13 18.30 -2.66
C VAL A 72 -7.84 19.62 -3.38
N LYS A 73 -7.32 19.55 -4.61
CA LYS A 73 -7.03 20.72 -5.45
C LYS A 73 -8.30 21.48 -5.85
N VAL A 74 -9.35 20.76 -6.27
CA VAL A 74 -10.63 21.35 -6.70
C VAL A 74 -11.39 21.97 -5.53
N LYS A 75 -11.44 21.30 -4.38
CA LYS A 75 -12.10 21.83 -3.17
C LYS A 75 -11.36 23.01 -2.53
N ARG A 76 -10.19 23.41 -3.07
CA ARG A 76 -9.43 24.67 -2.88
C ARG A 76 -9.44 25.31 -1.48
N GLY A 77 -9.62 24.54 -0.41
CA GLY A 77 -9.98 25.10 0.89
C GLY A 77 -9.16 24.50 2.01
N ASN A 78 -8.21 25.28 2.55
CA ASN A 78 -7.53 25.09 3.85
C ASN A 78 -6.95 23.69 4.23
N TYR A 79 -7.11 22.62 3.43
CA TYR A 79 -6.62 21.27 3.74
C TYR A 79 -5.09 21.24 3.83
N PHE A 80 -4.42 21.98 2.93
CA PHE A 80 -2.97 22.16 2.94
C PHE A 80 -2.46 22.97 4.15
N LYS A 81 -3.33 23.66 4.91
CA LYS A 81 -2.92 24.32 6.16
C LYS A 81 -2.83 23.33 7.33
N SER A 82 -3.49 22.17 7.23
CA SER A 82 -3.42 21.13 8.26
C SER A 82 -2.11 20.36 8.15
N LYS A 83 -1.17 20.58 9.09
CA LYS A 83 0.07 19.80 9.18
C LYS A 83 -0.18 18.28 9.19
N LYS A 84 -1.27 17.84 9.83
CA LYS A 84 -1.66 16.43 9.89
C LYS A 84 -2.11 15.86 8.55
N PHE A 85 -2.80 16.66 7.74
CA PHE A 85 -3.20 16.24 6.39
C PHE A 85 -1.97 16.09 5.49
N LEU A 86 -1.08 17.09 5.52
CA LEU A 86 0.16 17.07 4.77
C LEU A 86 1.02 15.85 5.08
N SER A 87 1.17 15.49 6.37
CA SER A 87 1.94 14.30 6.74
C SER A 87 1.30 13.00 6.24
N MET A 88 -0.03 12.89 6.31
CA MET A 88 -0.74 11.72 5.78
C MET A 88 -0.60 11.59 4.26
N LEU A 89 -0.69 12.71 3.53
CA LEU A 89 -0.51 12.77 2.08
C LEU A 89 0.93 12.45 1.67
N ALA A 90 1.92 12.93 2.42
CA ALA A 90 3.33 12.61 2.18
C ALA A 90 3.59 11.09 2.35
N ILE A 91 3.08 10.49 3.43
CA ILE A 91 3.19 9.04 3.66
C ILE A 91 2.51 8.25 2.55
N ASP A 92 1.32 8.68 2.12
CA ASP A 92 0.57 8.04 1.03
C ASP A 92 1.32 8.11 -0.29
N THR A 93 1.90 9.26 -0.61
CA THR A 93 2.77 9.44 -1.78
C THR A 93 3.95 8.47 -1.72
N ILE A 94 4.67 8.42 -0.61
CA ILE A 94 5.82 7.52 -0.43
C ILE A 94 5.39 6.06 -0.61
N LEU A 95 4.28 5.63 -0.01
CA LEU A 95 3.79 4.25 -0.09
C LEU A 95 3.37 3.87 -1.51
N THR A 96 2.60 4.74 -2.18
CA THR A 96 2.11 4.48 -3.54
C THR A 96 3.26 4.46 -4.55
N PHE A 97 4.20 5.40 -4.46
CA PHE A 97 5.41 5.38 -5.31
C PHE A 97 6.28 4.16 -5.01
N SER A 98 6.51 3.82 -3.75
CA SER A 98 7.28 2.63 -3.38
C SER A 98 6.64 1.35 -3.91
N TYR A 99 5.31 1.24 -3.86
CA TYR A 99 4.57 0.13 -4.44
C TYR A 99 4.75 0.03 -5.95
N VAL A 100 4.56 1.14 -6.68
CA VAL A 100 4.70 1.16 -8.15
C VAL A 100 6.13 0.83 -8.57
N ILE A 101 7.13 1.50 -7.98
CA ILE A 101 8.54 1.26 -8.27
C ILE A 101 8.91 -0.19 -7.96
N PHE A 102 8.52 -0.70 -6.78
CA PHE A 102 8.86 -2.07 -6.40
C PHE A 102 8.21 -3.10 -7.33
N THR A 103 6.95 -2.89 -7.72
CA THR A 103 6.22 -3.81 -8.60
C THR A 103 6.83 -3.85 -9.99
N LEU A 104 7.28 -2.71 -10.52
CA LEU A 104 7.87 -2.61 -11.87
C LEU A 104 9.35 -3.00 -11.92
N SER A 105 10.12 -2.73 -10.87
CA SER A 105 11.58 -2.95 -10.86
C SER A 105 11.98 -4.38 -10.48
N TYR A 106 11.15 -5.10 -9.72
CA TYR A 106 11.48 -6.43 -9.23
C TYR A 106 10.60 -7.53 -9.86
N SER A 107 11.06 -8.76 -9.73
CA SER A 107 10.35 -9.97 -10.13
C SER A 107 10.68 -11.11 -9.18
N THR A 108 10.00 -12.26 -9.29
CA THR A 108 10.29 -13.46 -8.51
C THR A 108 11.70 -14.01 -8.69
N LYS A 109 12.38 -13.68 -9.80
CA LYS A 109 13.78 -14.06 -10.05
C LYS A 109 14.76 -13.24 -9.22
N SER A 110 14.49 -11.93 -9.09
CA SER A 110 15.35 -10.99 -8.35
C SER A 110 15.03 -10.98 -6.85
N TYR A 111 13.74 -11.11 -6.50
CA TYR A 111 13.25 -10.99 -5.14
C TYR A 111 12.33 -12.17 -4.80
N ARG A 112 12.80 -13.09 -3.95
CA ARG A 112 12.10 -14.38 -3.72
C ARG A 112 10.68 -14.23 -3.21
N SER A 113 10.46 -13.34 -2.24
CA SER A 113 9.13 -13.07 -1.67
C SER A 113 8.32 -12.02 -2.43
N TYR A 114 8.67 -11.75 -3.69
CA TYR A 114 8.12 -10.65 -4.48
C TYR A 114 6.59 -10.58 -4.47
N TYR A 115 5.90 -11.71 -4.71
CA TYR A 115 4.43 -11.70 -4.72
C TYR A 115 3.81 -11.39 -3.36
N PHE A 116 4.41 -11.86 -2.26
CA PHE A 116 3.96 -11.50 -0.92
C PHE A 116 4.20 -10.01 -0.66
N THR A 117 5.36 -9.50 -1.03
CA THR A 117 5.72 -8.09 -0.82
C THR A 117 4.82 -7.15 -1.60
N ILE A 118 4.54 -7.41 -2.87
CA ILE A 118 3.63 -6.54 -3.67
C ILE A 118 2.21 -6.56 -3.12
N ILE A 119 1.70 -7.71 -2.63
CA ILE A 119 0.36 -7.79 -2.04
C ILE A 119 0.32 -6.98 -0.75
N ILE A 120 1.32 -7.14 0.12
CA ILE A 120 1.41 -6.38 1.37
C ILE A 120 1.51 -4.88 1.07
N PHE A 121 2.35 -4.47 0.12
CA PHE A 121 2.48 -3.08 -0.27
C PHE A 121 1.17 -2.52 -0.83
N ALA A 122 0.50 -3.26 -1.73
CA ALA A 122 -0.80 -2.86 -2.27
C ALA A 122 -1.86 -2.66 -1.17
N VAL A 123 -1.94 -3.60 -0.22
CA VAL A 123 -2.88 -3.51 0.92
C VAL A 123 -2.54 -2.33 1.82
N THR A 124 -1.25 -2.11 2.14
CA THR A 124 -0.85 -0.97 2.98
C THR A 124 -1.14 0.39 2.33
N ALA A 125 -0.93 0.52 1.03
CA ALA A 125 -1.28 1.70 0.25
C ALA A 125 -2.80 1.91 0.20
N LEU A 126 -3.58 0.85 -0.04
CA LEU A 126 -5.04 0.91 -0.04
C LEU A 126 -5.60 1.39 1.31
N ILE A 127 -5.06 0.88 2.43
CA ILE A 127 -5.43 1.35 3.77
C ILE A 127 -5.13 2.85 3.93
N GLN A 128 -4.01 3.34 3.40
CA GLN A 128 -3.64 4.74 3.50
C GLN A 128 -4.57 5.64 2.67
N HIS A 129 -4.92 5.23 1.44
CA HIS A 129 -5.93 5.90 0.64
C HIS A 129 -7.28 5.99 1.38
N ILE A 130 -7.76 4.89 1.97
CA ILE A 130 -9.01 4.87 2.76
C ILE A 130 -8.93 5.86 3.94
N LYS A 131 -7.81 5.87 4.68
CA LYS A 131 -7.58 6.79 5.80
C LYS A 131 -7.68 8.25 5.35
N ILE A 132 -7.10 8.59 4.19
CA ILE A 132 -7.17 9.95 3.64
C ILE A 132 -8.61 10.30 3.26
N ILE A 133 -9.33 9.43 2.56
CA ILE A 133 -10.72 9.66 2.16
C ILE A 133 -11.61 9.88 3.39
N LEU A 134 -11.46 9.06 4.43
CA LEU A 134 -12.20 9.21 5.69
C LEU A 134 -11.88 10.52 6.40
N TYR A 135 -10.61 10.93 6.37
CA TYR A 135 -10.17 12.21 6.95
C TYR A 135 -10.77 13.40 6.19
N LEU A 136 -10.74 13.38 4.86
CA LEU A 136 -11.34 14.41 4.00
C LEU A 136 -12.86 14.52 4.23
N LYS A 137 -13.58 13.40 4.30
CA LYS A 137 -15.02 13.37 4.63
C LYS A 137 -15.30 13.94 6.02
N GLY A 138 -14.39 13.70 6.98
CA GLY A 138 -14.48 14.24 8.34
C GLY A 138 -14.34 15.75 8.42
N LEU A 139 -13.38 16.33 7.70
CA LEU A 139 -13.17 17.78 7.65
C LEU A 139 -14.28 18.54 6.91
N ASN A 140 -14.84 17.95 5.85
CA ASN A 140 -15.94 18.59 5.12
C ASN A 140 -17.20 18.76 5.99
N LYS A 141 -17.39 17.93 7.02
CA LYS A 141 -18.49 18.04 7.99
C LYS A 141 -18.28 19.10 9.08
N SER A 142 -17.05 19.61 9.29
CA SER A 142 -16.77 20.61 10.32
C SER A 142 -16.66 22.04 9.77
N LEU A 143 -16.83 22.21 8.46
CA LEU A 143 -16.77 23.49 7.75
C LEU A 143 -18.15 24.01 7.32
N HIS A 144 -19.22 23.26 7.64
CA HIS A 144 -20.62 23.63 7.54
C HIS A 144 -21.22 23.57 8.95
#